data_AF-A0A392S0K6-F1
#
_entry.id   AF-A0A392S0K6-F1
#
_cell.length_a   1.000
_cell.length_b   1.000
_cell.length_c   1.000
_cell.angle_alpha   90.00
_cell.angle_beta   90.00
_cell.angle_gamma   90.00
#
_symmetry.space_group_name_H-M   'P 1'
#
loop_
_entity.id
_entity.type
_entity.pdbx_description
1 polymer ?
#
loop_
_entity_poly.entity_id
_entity_poly.type
_entity_poly.pdbx_seq_one_letter_code
_entity_poly.pdbx_strand_id
1 'polypeptide(L)'
;MAVIGKGNLKLRIEGYVQVLTNVYYLPGLKNNLLSIGQLQQRNLTVIFKNDTCKVYHEEKGLIMFTHMSMNHMYVIKAPVVIPQCFKASH
;
A
#
# COMPACT_ATOMS: atom_id res chain seq x y z
N MET A 1 3.87 15.68 -14.62
CA MET A 1 2.47 15.28 -14.32
C MET A 1 2.00 16.04 -13.09
N ALA A 2 0.76 16.52 -13.08
CA ALA A 2 0.19 17.21 -11.93
C ALA A 2 -0.58 16.23 -11.03
N VAL A 3 -0.50 16.44 -9.72
CA VAL A 3 -1.40 15.81 -8.76
C VAL A 3 -2.77 16.48 -8.90
N ILE A 4 -3.81 15.68 -9.13
CA ILE A 4 -5.19 16.22 -9.34
C ILE A 4 -6.12 15.89 -8.18
N GLY A 5 -5.65 15.14 -7.19
CA GLY A 5 -6.45 14.78 -6.03
C GLY A 5 -5.64 14.12 -4.94
N LYS A 6 -6.26 14.00 -3.78
CA LYS A 6 -5.70 13.32 -2.62
C LYS A 6 -6.81 12.55 -1.91
N GLY A 7 -6.49 11.38 -1.39
CA GLY A 7 -7.49 10.55 -0.73
C GLY A 7 -6.88 9.47 0.15
N ASN A 8 -7.75 8.55 0.58
CA ASN A 8 -7.36 7.39 1.36
C ASN A 8 -7.65 6.14 0.53
N LEU A 9 -6.71 5.19 0.53
CA LEU A 9 -6.83 3.93 -0.19
C LEU A 9 -6.89 2.78 0.81
N LYS A 10 -7.91 1.93 0.67
CA LYS A 10 -8.00 0.68 1.42
C LYS A 10 -7.55 -0.47 0.54
N LEU A 11 -6.53 -1.20 1.00
CA LEU A 11 -5.92 -2.30 0.29
C LEU A 11 -6.03 -3.57 1.12
N ARG A 12 -6.26 -4.71 0.47
CA ARG A 12 -6.12 -6.03 1.11
C ARG A 12 -4.79 -6.64 0.69
N ILE A 13 -3.92 -6.95 1.65
CA ILE A 13 -2.59 -7.52 1.42
C ILE A 13 -2.33 -8.57 2.48
N GLU A 14 -1.98 -9.80 2.06
CA GLU A 14 -1.68 -10.92 2.97
C GLU A 14 -2.75 -11.12 4.07
N GLY A 15 -4.04 -11.00 3.70
CA GLY A 15 -5.17 -11.13 4.63
C GLY A 15 -5.50 -9.87 5.44
N TYR A 16 -4.56 -8.94 5.59
CA TYR A 16 -4.76 -7.68 6.31
C TYR A 16 -5.40 -6.61 5.42
N VAL A 17 -6.35 -5.86 6.00
CA VAL A 17 -6.83 -4.61 5.41
C VAL A 17 -5.96 -3.47 5.90
N GLN A 18 -5.26 -2.83 4.98
CA GLN A 18 -4.36 -1.71 5.24
C GLN A 18 -4.95 -0.44 4.66
N VAL A 19 -4.87 0.65 5.41
CA VAL A 19 -5.38 1.95 4.99
C VAL A 19 -4.20 2.89 4.77
N LEU A 20 -3.94 3.21 3.50
CA LEU A 20 -2.98 4.23 3.12
C LEU A 20 -3.72 5.57 3.09
N THR A 21 -3.50 6.39 4.12
CA THR A 21 -4.11 7.73 4.15
C THR A 21 -3.26 8.76 3.42
N ASN A 22 -3.90 9.81 2.92
CA ASN A 22 -3.21 10.98 2.37
C ASN A 22 -2.36 10.67 1.11
N VAL A 23 -2.84 9.77 0.24
CA VAL A 23 -2.16 9.38 -1.01
C VAL A 23 -2.58 10.29 -2.17
N TYR A 24 -1.66 10.53 -3.10
CA TYR A 24 -1.90 11.38 -4.27
C TYR A 24 -2.53 10.60 -5.43
N TYR A 25 -3.46 11.24 -6.13
CA TYR A 25 -4.00 10.74 -7.39
C TYR A 25 -3.32 11.42 -8.58
N LEU A 26 -2.63 10.61 -9.39
CA LEU A 26 -1.99 11.01 -10.63
C LEU A 26 -2.51 10.11 -11.76
N PRO A 27 -3.39 10.61 -12.65
CA PRO A 27 -4.05 9.78 -13.68
C PRO A 27 -3.08 9.20 -14.71
N GLY A 28 -1.89 9.79 -14.85
CA GLY A 28 -0.86 9.29 -15.74
C GLY A 28 -0.02 8.14 -15.18
N LEU A 29 -0.19 7.77 -13.91
CA LEU A 29 0.47 6.60 -13.33
C LEU A 29 -0.44 5.37 -13.47
N LYS A 30 0.06 4.36 -14.19
CA LYS A 30 -0.63 3.07 -14.34
C LYS A 30 -0.54 2.18 -13.10
N ASN A 31 0.50 2.39 -12.28
CA ASN A 31 0.76 1.65 -11.06
C ASN A 31 0.91 2.63 -9.89
N ASN A 32 0.51 2.21 -8.71
CA ASN A 32 0.69 2.99 -7.50
C ASN A 32 2.16 2.95 -7.05
N LEU A 33 2.70 4.12 -6.68
CA LEU A 33 4.00 4.23 -6.03
C LEU A 33 3.78 4.46 -4.54
N LEU A 34 4.45 3.65 -3.72
CA LEU A 34 4.39 3.76 -2.27
C LEU A 34 5.70 4.34 -1.76
N SER A 35 5.61 5.45 -1.02
CA SER A 35 6.79 6.08 -0.42
C SER A 35 7.23 5.29 0.81
N ILE A 36 8.49 4.83 0.82
CA ILE A 36 9.11 4.18 1.98
C ILE A 36 9.10 5.13 3.20
N GLY A 37 9.37 6.42 2.97
CA GLY A 37 9.34 7.42 4.03
C GLY A 37 7.97 7.54 4.69
N GLN A 38 6.87 7.39 3.92
CA GLN A 38 5.52 7.37 4.49
C GLN A 38 5.25 6.12 5.33
N LEU A 39 5.86 4.98 5.01
CA LEU A 39 5.78 3.77 5.83
C LEU A 39 6.56 3.96 7.15
N GLN A 40 7.77 4.53 7.07
CA GLN A 40 8.57 4.83 8.26
C GLN A 40 7.88 5.83 9.19
N GLN A 41 7.27 6.89 8.65
CA GLN A 41 6.48 7.87 9.42
C GLN A 41 5.28 7.25 10.16
N ARG A 42 4.86 6.05 9.78
CA ARG A 42 3.79 5.28 10.44
C ARG A 42 4.33 4.20 11.37
N ASN A 43 5.59 4.31 11.79
CA ASN A 43 6.29 3.34 12.66
C ASN A 43 6.31 1.92 12.07
N LEU A 44 6.36 1.80 10.74
CA LEU A 44 6.56 0.51 10.07
C LEU A 44 8.05 0.28 9.81
N THR A 45 8.50 -0.94 10.07
CA THR A 45 9.86 -1.36 9.75
C THR A 45 9.90 -1.96 8.36
N VAL A 46 10.71 -1.39 7.47
CA VAL A 46 10.92 -1.90 6.11
C VAL A 46 12.31 -2.53 6.01
N ILE A 47 12.37 -3.80 5.63
CA ILE A 47 13.61 -4.56 5.49
C ILE A 47 13.78 -4.98 4.04
N PHE A 48 14.87 -4.52 3.43
CA PHE A 48 15.34 -5.01 2.13
C PHE A 48 16.53 -5.94 2.36
N LYS A 49 16.35 -7.23 2.08
CA LYS A 49 17.41 -8.24 2.27
C LYS A 49 17.13 -9.48 1.43
N ASN A 50 18.18 -10.12 0.91
CA ASN A 50 18.09 -11.37 0.15
C ASN A 50 17.02 -11.30 -0.95
N ASP A 51 17.05 -10.24 -1.77
CA ASP A 51 16.10 -10.00 -2.87
C ASP A 51 14.63 -9.96 -2.44
N THR A 52 14.37 -9.61 -1.17
CA THR A 52 13.03 -9.45 -0.61
C THR A 52 12.85 -8.09 0.04
N CYS A 53 11.64 -7.57 -0.06
CA CYS A 53 11.16 -6.44 0.71
C CYS A 53 10.10 -6.92 1.68
N LYS A 54 10.29 -6.66 2.96
CA LYS A 54 9.38 -7.02 4.05
C LYS A 54 9.00 -5.79 4.82
N VAL A 55 7.71 -5.61 5.10
CA VAL A 55 7.18 -4.53 5.93
C VAL A 55 6.55 -5.11 7.17
N TYR A 56 7.02 -4.67 8.32
CA TYR A 56 6.58 -5.12 9.63
C TYR A 56 5.86 -4.01 10.38
N HIS A 57 4.78 -4.40 11.04
CA HIS A 57 4.13 -3.64 12.08
C HIS A 57 4.52 -4.24 13.43
N GLU A 58 4.74 -3.40 14.43
CA GLU A 58 5.23 -3.81 15.75
C GLU A 58 4.34 -4.88 16.40
N GLU A 59 3.02 -4.66 16.43
CA GLU A 59 2.07 -5.62 17.02
C GLU A 59 1.65 -6.78 16.09
N LYS A 60 1.54 -6.53 14.78
CA LYS A 60 0.93 -7.49 13.82
C LYS A 60 1.96 -8.37 13.14
N GLY A 61 3.25 -8.09 13.31
CA GLY A 61 4.32 -8.76 12.59
C GLY A 61 4.36 -8.36 11.11
N LEU A 62 4.62 -9.33 10.24
CA LEU A 62 4.78 -9.11 8.80
C LEU A 62 3.42 -8.77 8.16
N ILE A 63 3.29 -7.56 7.62
CA ILE A 63 2.03 -7.08 7.01
C ILE A 63 2.11 -6.99 5.49
N MET A 64 3.31 -6.88 4.92
CA MET A 64 3.52 -6.85 3.47
C MET A 64 4.85 -7.53 3.15
N PHE A 65 4.88 -8.25 2.03
CA PHE A 65 6.07 -8.92 1.54
C PHE A 65 6.05 -8.98 0.02
N THR A 66 7.21 -8.84 -0.60
CA THR A 66 7.38 -9.09 -2.02
C THR A 66 8.82 -9.45 -2.36
N HIS A 67 8.99 -10.16 -3.47
CA HIS A 67 10.28 -10.47 -4.06
C HIS A 67 10.69 -9.40 -5.08
N MET A 68 11.98 -9.20 -5.21
CA MET A 68 12.56 -8.39 -6.25
C MET A 68 12.29 -9.03 -7.62
N SER A 69 11.74 -8.27 -8.55
CA SER A 69 11.60 -8.69 -9.95
C SER A 69 12.91 -8.60 -10.71
N MET A 70 12.94 -9.17 -11.92
CA MET A 70 14.07 -9.08 -12.87
C MET A 70 14.58 -7.66 -13.13
N ASN A 71 13.67 -6.67 -13.08
CA ASN A 71 14.01 -5.26 -13.26
C ASN A 71 14.22 -4.53 -11.93
N HIS A 72 14.56 -5.26 -10.87
CA HIS A 72 14.88 -4.76 -9.53
C HIS A 72 13.75 -3.97 -8.85
N MET A 73 12.49 -4.24 -9.22
CA MET A 73 11.33 -3.61 -8.59
C MET A 73 10.73 -4.53 -7.53
N TYR A 74 10.15 -3.92 -6.49
CA TYR A 74 9.37 -4.61 -5.46
C TYR A 74 7.89 -4.34 -5.72
N VAL A 75 7.19 -5.32 -6.28
CA VAL A 75 5.81 -5.15 -6.74
C VAL A 75 4.86 -5.86 -5.80
N ILE A 76 3.84 -5.16 -5.31
CA ILE A 76 2.82 -5.73 -4.43
C ILE A 76 1.49 -5.72 -5.17
N LYS A 77 0.88 -6.90 -5.29
CA LYS A 77 -0.47 -7.05 -5.84
C LYS A 77 -1.46 -6.90 -4.69
N ALA A 78 -2.12 -5.76 -4.63
CA ALA A 78 -3.03 -5.41 -3.55
C ALA A 78 -4.42 -5.07 -4.11
N PRO A 79 -5.41 -5.96 -3.98
CA PRO A 79 -6.79 -5.64 -4.32
C PRO A 79 -7.28 -4.41 -3.55
N VAL A 80 -7.89 -3.46 -4.26
CA VAL A 80 -8.53 -2.30 -3.64
C VAL A 80 -9.84 -2.74 -3.02
N VAL A 81 -10.04 -2.39 -1.76
CA VAL A 81 -11.30 -2.63 -1.06
C VAL A 81 -12.19 -1.42 -1.29
N ILE A 82 -13.19 -1.58 -2.15
CA ILE A 82 -14.19 -0.54 -2.42
C ILE A 82 -15.23 -0.58 -1.29
N PRO A 83 -15.45 0.52 -0.55
CA PRO A 83 -16.52 0.57 0.44
C PRO A 83 -17.88 0.42 -0.26
N GLN A 84 -18.66 -0.58 0.15
CA GLN A 84 -20.07 -0.69 -0.24
C GLN A 84 -20.89 0.27 0.64
N CYS A 85 -21.52 1.26 0.03
CA CYS A 85 -22.58 2.03 0.69
C CYS A 85 -23.88 1.22 0.64
N PHE A 86 -24.32 0.72 1.79
CA PHE A 86 -25.67 0.17 1.93
C PHE A 86 -26.63 1.34 2.18
N LYS A 87 -27.64 1.50 1.31
CA LYS A 87 -28.73 2.43 1.58
C LYS A 87 -29.57 1.83 2.70
N ALA A 88 -29.74 2.56 3.81
CA ALA A 88 -30.79 2.26 4.77
C ALA A 88 -32.12 2.66 4.13
N SER A 89 -32.97 1.67 3.87
CA SER A 89 -34.39 1.89 3.55
C SER A 89 -35.17 1.99 4.85
N HIS A 90 -35.84 3.12 5.06
CA HIS A 90 -36.85 3.32 6.10
C HIS A 90 -38.21 2.80 5.61
#